data_AF-A0A2H5XEB2-F1
#
_entry.id   AF-A0A2H5XEB2-F1
#
_cell.length_a   1.000
_cell.length_b   1.000
_cell.length_c   1.000
_cell.angle_alpha   90.00
_cell.angle_beta   90.00
_cell.angle_gamma   90.00
#
_symmetry.space_group_name_H-M   'P 1'
#
loop_
_entity.id
_entity.type
_entity.pdbx_description
1 polymer ?
#
loop_
_entity_poly.entity_id
_entity_poly.type
_entity_poly.pdbx_seq_one_letter_code
_entity_poly.pdbx_strand_id
1 'polypeptide(L)'
;MVGISLRRFYLLGAQAFDLGIFQQGVWLLANGYTPFVTVRGWHLFADHFSPILFVFVPFYRIWAHPFWLFLAQTIALALGTIPVYRLAFRHTGNQRYAILLALAYLFHPAACTMLFFDFHPILLSIPFILWAIDALDEGRPIPFAFACFFALLCREDVAVSVFCLSLYALLVRRKVWGGAMVVVSVLWFLLATKAMAFLSGK
;
A
#
# COMPACT_ATOMS: atom_id res chain seq x y z
N MET A 1 10.57 14.96 0.69
CA MET A 1 10.94 13.53 0.64
C MET A 1 11.21 13.06 -0.77
N VAL A 2 10.27 13.21 -1.73
CA VAL A 2 10.49 12.90 -3.16
C VAL A 2 11.82 13.43 -3.72
N GLY A 3 12.19 14.68 -3.46
CA GLY A 3 13.45 15.27 -3.95
C GLY A 3 14.71 14.54 -3.45
N ILE A 4 14.69 13.96 -2.25
CA ILE A 4 15.81 13.18 -1.70
C ILE A 4 15.91 11.84 -2.44
N SER A 5 14.79 11.15 -2.64
CA SER A 5 14.73 9.89 -3.40
C SER A 5 15.16 10.09 -4.85
N LEU A 6 14.74 11.20 -5.48
CA LEU A 6 15.21 11.58 -6.82
C LEU A 6 16.72 11.86 -6.86
N ARG A 7 17.26 12.58 -5.87
CA ARG A 7 18.70 12.84 -5.81
C ARG A 7 19.49 11.54 -5.63
N ARG A 8 19.02 10.61 -4.79
CA ARG A 8 19.60 9.26 -4.67
C ARG A 8 19.58 8.53 -6.01
N PHE A 9 18.45 8.57 -6.73
CA PHE A 9 18.32 7.96 -8.05
C PHE A 9 19.32 8.53 -9.07
N TYR A 10 19.41 9.86 -9.20
CA TYR A 10 20.36 10.51 -10.13
C TYR A 10 21.83 10.31 -9.77
N LEU A 11 22.14 10.05 -8.49
CA LEU A 11 23.47 9.71 -8.03
C LEU A 11 23.76 8.20 -8.08
N LEU A 12 22.93 7.41 -8.79
CA LEU A 12 23.07 5.95 -8.94
C LEU A 12 23.01 5.19 -7.61
N GLY A 13 22.37 5.77 -6.59
CA GLY A 13 22.21 5.16 -5.27
C GLY A 13 20.93 4.34 -5.08
N ALA A 14 20.12 4.17 -6.13
CA ALA A 14 18.91 3.34 -6.12
C ALA A 14 19.28 1.86 -6.35
N GLN A 15 18.57 0.96 -5.67
CA GLN A 15 18.75 -0.48 -5.70
C GLN A 15 17.93 -1.12 -6.82
N ALA A 16 18.53 -2.09 -7.50
CA ALA A 16 17.86 -2.81 -8.58
C ALA A 16 16.72 -3.71 -8.08
N PHE A 17 16.87 -4.32 -6.89
CA PHE A 17 15.86 -5.21 -6.29
C PHE A 17 14.66 -4.47 -5.68
N ASP A 18 14.77 -3.17 -5.44
CA ASP A 18 13.65 -2.37 -4.93
C ASP A 18 13.08 -1.53 -6.07
N LEU A 19 13.75 -0.44 -6.44
CA LEU A 19 13.24 0.47 -7.48
C LEU A 19 13.21 -0.19 -8.86
N GLY A 20 14.26 -0.94 -9.21
CA GLY A 20 14.44 -1.51 -10.56
C GLY A 20 13.32 -2.48 -10.95
N ILE A 21 12.88 -3.33 -10.02
CA ILE A 21 11.77 -4.27 -10.23
C ILE A 21 10.51 -3.53 -10.66
N PHE A 22 10.09 -2.53 -9.90
CA PHE A 22 8.84 -1.83 -10.15
C PHE A 22 8.94 -0.87 -11.33
N GLN A 23 10.10 -0.22 -11.53
CA GLN A 23 10.31 0.67 -12.67
C GLN A 23 10.25 -0.10 -13.99
N GLN A 24 10.96 -1.23 -14.11
CA GLN A 24 10.90 -2.07 -15.31
C GLN A 24 9.51 -2.67 -15.48
N GLY A 25 8.94 -3.22 -14.41
CA GLY A 25 7.63 -3.88 -14.46
C GLY A 25 6.50 -2.96 -14.93
N VAL A 26 6.39 -1.76 -14.34
CA VAL A 26 5.37 -0.77 -14.73
C VAL A 26 5.60 -0.26 -16.15
N TRP A 27 6.85 -0.08 -16.57
CA TRP A 27 7.16 0.31 -17.94
C TRP A 27 6.72 -0.75 -18.96
N LEU A 28 6.96 -2.04 -18.67
CA LEU A 28 6.51 -3.15 -19.52
C LEU A 28 4.97 -3.19 -19.61
N LEU A 29 4.29 -3.08 -18.48
CA LEU A 29 2.82 -2.97 -18.43
C LEU A 29 2.31 -1.79 -19.26
N ALA A 30 2.94 -0.63 -19.15
CA ALA A 30 2.52 0.58 -19.86
C ALA A 30 2.61 0.44 -21.39
N ASN A 31 3.60 -0.32 -21.87
CA ASN A 31 3.82 -0.59 -23.29
C ASN A 31 3.11 -1.86 -23.80
N GLY A 32 2.34 -2.55 -22.95
CA GLY A 32 1.60 -3.76 -23.34
C GLY A 32 2.49 -5.01 -23.52
N TYR A 33 3.71 -5.00 -22.98
CA TYR A 33 4.57 -6.18 -22.96
C TYR A 33 4.27 -7.06 -21.76
N THR A 34 4.65 -8.34 -21.84
CA THR A 34 4.69 -9.22 -20.67
C THR A 34 5.66 -8.62 -19.64
N PRO A 35 5.24 -8.36 -18.39
CA PRO A 35 6.06 -7.68 -17.40
C PRO A 35 7.06 -8.65 -16.74
N PHE A 36 7.92 -9.27 -17.54
CA PHE A 36 9.03 -10.09 -17.09
C PHE A 36 10.17 -9.20 -16.57
N VAL A 37 10.47 -9.28 -15.28
CA VAL A 37 11.44 -8.42 -14.60
C VAL A 37 12.81 -9.10 -14.60
N THR A 38 13.76 -8.52 -15.33
CA THR A 38 15.07 -9.13 -15.59
C THR A 38 15.94 -9.34 -14.36
N VAL A 39 15.97 -8.38 -13.42
CA VAL A 39 16.76 -8.53 -12.19
C VAL A 39 16.23 -9.62 -11.26
N ARG A 40 14.92 -9.90 -11.33
CA ARG A 40 14.27 -10.92 -10.50
C ARG A 40 14.18 -12.27 -11.20
N GLY A 41 14.12 -12.26 -12.52
CA GLY A 41 14.05 -13.44 -13.38
C GLY A 41 12.64 -13.98 -13.60
N TRP A 42 11.58 -13.38 -13.03
CA TRP A 42 10.18 -13.83 -13.15
C TRP A 42 9.22 -12.68 -13.51
N HIS A 43 7.96 -13.01 -13.73
CA HIS A 43 6.89 -12.02 -13.94
C HIS A 43 6.73 -11.09 -12.73
N LEU A 44 6.44 -9.80 -12.95
CA LEU A 44 6.30 -8.77 -11.92
C LEU A 44 5.38 -9.20 -10.76
N PHE A 45 4.20 -9.72 -11.10
CA PHE A 45 3.21 -10.19 -10.12
C PHE A 45 3.46 -11.60 -9.58
N ALA A 46 4.57 -12.25 -9.94
CA ALA A 46 4.98 -13.54 -9.35
C ALA A 46 5.78 -13.36 -8.05
N ASP A 47 6.48 -12.23 -7.89
CA ASP A 47 7.26 -11.92 -6.67
C ASP A 47 6.35 -11.39 -5.56
N HIS A 48 5.53 -10.40 -5.89
CA HIS A 48 4.43 -9.91 -5.06
C HIS A 48 3.23 -9.57 -5.95
N PHE A 49 2.06 -10.08 -5.60
CA PHE A 49 0.82 -9.77 -6.29
C PHE A 49 0.32 -8.39 -5.87
N SER A 50 0.77 -7.36 -6.61
CA SER A 50 0.49 -5.95 -6.35
C SER A 50 -0.31 -5.27 -7.47
N PRO A 51 -1.59 -5.61 -7.71
CA PRO A 51 -2.41 -5.01 -8.77
C PRO A 51 -2.48 -3.48 -8.74
N ILE A 52 -2.26 -2.84 -7.59
CA ILE A 52 -2.21 -1.37 -7.47
C ILE A 52 -1.20 -0.74 -8.45
N LEU A 53 -0.20 -1.49 -8.90
CA LEU A 53 0.80 -1.01 -9.86
C LEU A 53 0.20 -0.57 -11.20
N PHE A 54 -0.99 -1.08 -11.57
CA PHE A 54 -1.70 -0.61 -12.77
C PHE A 54 -2.08 0.87 -12.72
N VAL A 55 -2.21 1.47 -11.52
CA VAL A 55 -2.44 2.92 -11.38
C VAL A 55 -1.31 3.75 -12.01
N PHE A 56 -0.09 3.21 -12.07
CA PHE A 56 1.07 3.92 -12.61
C PHE A 56 1.21 3.84 -14.14
N VAL A 57 0.50 2.91 -14.79
CA VAL A 57 0.53 2.72 -16.25
C VAL A 57 0.28 4.01 -17.05
N PRO A 58 -0.80 4.78 -16.82
CA PRO A 58 -1.04 6.01 -17.59
C PRO A 58 0.09 7.04 -17.42
N PHE A 59 0.67 7.15 -16.22
CA PHE A 59 1.76 8.08 -15.96
C PHE A 59 3.05 7.68 -16.68
N TYR A 60 3.34 6.38 -16.76
CA TYR A 60 4.50 5.85 -17.47
C TYR A 60 4.36 5.96 -19.00
N ARG A 61 3.13 6.03 -19.54
CA ARG A 61 2.90 6.37 -20.94
C ARG A 61 3.22 7.83 -21.26
N ILE A 62 2.99 8.74 -20.31
CA ILE A 62 3.31 10.17 -20.47
C ILE A 62 4.82 10.39 -20.28
N TRP A 63 5.37 9.85 -19.19
CA TRP A 63 6.78 9.97 -18.86
C TRP A 63 7.24 8.76 -18.04
N ALA A 64 7.99 7.88 -18.67
CA ALA A 64 8.56 6.66 -18.08
C ALA A 64 9.66 6.99 -17.06
N HIS A 65 9.27 7.42 -15.85
CA HIS A 65 10.20 7.89 -14.83
C HIS A 65 9.77 7.47 -13.42
N PRO A 66 10.71 7.08 -12.53
CA PRO A 66 10.40 6.63 -11.16
C PRO A 66 9.81 7.72 -10.25
N PHE A 67 9.79 8.98 -10.70
CA PHE A 67 9.15 10.09 -10.00
C PHE A 67 7.73 9.76 -9.54
N TRP A 68 6.92 9.13 -10.41
CA TRP A 68 5.53 8.80 -10.10
C TRP A 68 5.41 7.83 -8.92
N LEU A 69 6.33 6.86 -8.84
CA LEU A 69 6.39 5.89 -7.75
C LEU A 69 6.75 6.57 -6.42
N PHE A 70 7.80 7.40 -6.41
CA PHE A 70 8.19 8.17 -5.22
C PHE A 70 7.11 9.14 -4.76
N LEU A 71 6.46 9.81 -5.71
CA LEU A 71 5.39 10.75 -5.44
C LEU A 71 4.19 10.04 -4.79
N ALA A 72 3.73 8.93 -5.37
CA ALA A 72 2.60 8.19 -4.82
C ALA A 72 2.88 7.62 -3.44
N GLN A 73 4.07 7.06 -3.19
CA GLN A 73 4.46 6.59 -1.86
C GLN A 73 4.47 7.73 -0.82
N THR A 74 4.98 8.91 -1.22
CA THR A 74 4.98 10.11 -0.35
C THR A 74 3.57 10.60 -0.05
N ILE A 75 2.71 10.68 -1.08
CA ILE A 75 1.31 11.09 -0.93
C ILE A 75 0.56 10.08 -0.07
N ALA A 76 0.73 8.78 -0.30
CA ALA A 76 0.06 7.72 0.45
C ALA A 76 0.35 7.84 1.94
N LEU A 77 1.62 8.00 2.32
CA LEU A 77 1.98 8.20 3.72
C LEU A 77 1.46 9.54 4.28
N ALA A 78 1.52 10.63 3.52
CA ALA A 78 0.93 11.90 3.95
C ALA A 78 -0.59 11.78 4.21
N LEU A 79 -1.32 11.08 3.34
CA LEU A 79 -2.75 10.84 3.47
C LEU A 79 -3.12 9.98 4.70
N GLY A 80 -2.21 9.14 5.18
CA GLY A 80 -2.38 8.38 6.43
C GLY A 80 -2.49 9.28 7.67
N THR A 81 -2.00 10.52 7.60
CA THR A 81 -2.10 11.50 8.69
C THR A 81 -3.54 11.87 9.00
N ILE A 82 -4.41 11.89 7.99
CA ILE A 82 -5.82 12.31 8.12
C ILE A 82 -6.60 11.37 9.07
N PRO A 83 -6.65 10.03 8.84
CA PRO A 83 -7.34 9.13 9.75
C PRO A 83 -6.67 9.10 11.14
N VAL A 84 -5.35 9.26 11.24
CA VAL A 84 -4.65 9.35 12.54
C VAL A 84 -5.14 10.57 13.33
N TYR A 85 -5.20 11.75 12.70
CA TYR A 85 -5.72 12.96 13.33
C TYR A 85 -7.18 12.79 13.76
N ARG A 86 -8.04 12.27 12.86
CA ARG A 86 -9.47 12.08 13.15
C ARG A 86 -9.70 11.12 14.31
N LEU A 87 -9.00 9.98 14.32
CA LEU A 87 -9.07 9.01 15.39
C LEU A 87 -8.59 9.61 16.71
N ALA A 88 -7.42 10.27 16.71
CA ALA A 88 -6.86 10.90 17.90
C ALA A 88 -7.78 11.98 18.46
N PHE A 89 -8.37 12.83 17.62
CA PHE A 89 -9.30 13.86 18.06
C PHE A 89 -10.57 13.27 18.67
N ARG A 90 -11.13 12.22 18.05
CA ARG A 90 -12.34 11.54 18.53
C ARG A 90 -12.15 10.94 19.93
N HIS A 91 -10.98 10.37 20.21
CA HIS A 91 -10.71 9.69 21.49
C HIS A 91 -10.13 10.59 22.58
N THR A 92 -9.47 11.69 22.22
CA THR A 92 -8.88 12.62 23.22
C THR A 92 -9.71 13.86 23.46
N GLY A 93 -10.59 14.24 22.54
CA GLY A 93 -11.33 15.51 22.57
C GLY A 93 -10.44 16.76 22.46
N ASN A 94 -9.13 16.60 22.24
CA ASN A 94 -8.16 17.69 22.31
C ASN A 94 -7.38 17.82 21.00
N GLN A 95 -7.58 18.96 20.33
CA GLN A 95 -6.93 19.26 19.06
C GLN A 95 -5.40 19.24 19.14
N ARG A 96 -4.81 19.69 20.26
CA ARG A 96 -3.35 19.71 20.41
C ARG A 96 -2.79 18.29 20.43
N TYR A 97 -3.41 17.38 21.18
CA TYR A 97 -2.98 15.98 21.21
C TYR A 97 -3.20 15.27 19.87
N ALA A 98 -4.30 15.57 19.17
CA ALA A 98 -4.55 15.04 17.84
C ALA A 98 -3.48 15.48 16.82
N ILE A 99 -3.10 16.77 16.84
CA ILE A 99 -2.00 17.29 16.00
C ILE A 99 -0.68 16.62 16.38
N LEU A 100 -0.36 16.52 17.67
CA LEU A 100 0.89 15.89 18.12
C LEU A 100 1.00 14.42 17.68
N LEU A 101 -0.09 13.64 17.76
CA LEU A 101 -0.10 12.25 17.30
C LEU A 101 -0.01 12.13 15.77
N ALA A 102 -0.67 13.02 15.04
CA ALA A 102 -0.58 13.10 13.59
C ALA A 102 0.85 13.45 13.13
N LEU A 103 1.51 14.40 13.80
CA LEU A 103 2.92 14.72 13.57
C LEU A 103 3.84 13.56 13.98
N ALA A 104 3.56 12.89 15.09
CA ALA A 104 4.34 11.73 15.54
C ALA A 104 4.29 10.59 14.51
N TYR A 105 3.14 10.37 13.85
CA TYR A 105 3.02 9.45 12.73
C TYR A 105 3.88 9.88 11.53
N LEU A 106 3.79 11.15 11.11
CA LEU A 106 4.56 11.68 9.97
C LEU A 106 6.08 11.62 10.18
N PHE A 107 6.52 11.95 11.40
CA PHE A 107 7.94 11.93 11.78
C PHE A 107 8.38 10.61 12.39
N HIS A 108 7.53 9.57 12.35
CA HIS A 108 7.90 8.27 12.87
C HIS A 108 9.13 7.74 12.12
N PRO A 109 10.22 7.34 12.81
CA PRO A 109 11.47 6.95 12.16
C PRO A 109 11.27 5.88 11.08
N ALA A 110 10.41 4.88 11.34
CA ALA A 110 10.11 3.85 10.34
C ALA A 110 9.47 4.40 9.06
N ALA A 111 8.53 5.35 9.18
CA ALA A 111 7.87 5.96 8.01
C ALA A 111 8.86 6.83 7.22
N CYS A 112 9.69 7.60 7.92
CA CYS A 112 10.74 8.41 7.31
C CYS A 112 11.79 7.56 6.60
N THR A 113 12.29 6.49 7.24
CA THR A 113 13.27 5.58 6.64
C THR A 113 12.75 4.94 5.36
N MET A 114 11.49 4.48 5.36
CA MET A 114 10.88 3.91 4.16
C MET A 114 10.69 4.93 3.03
N LEU A 115 10.49 6.22 3.34
CA LEU A 115 10.43 7.29 2.35
C LEU A 115 11.81 7.70 1.81
N PHE A 116 12.86 7.54 2.62
CA PHE A 116 14.24 7.76 2.16
C PHE A 116 14.79 6.59 1.35
N PHE A 117 14.21 5.41 1.52
CA PHE A 117 14.51 4.24 0.73
C PHE A 117 13.72 4.20 -0.59
N ASP A 118 13.91 3.16 -1.37
CA ASP A 118 13.33 3.02 -2.70
C ASP A 118 11.83 2.66 -2.62
N PHE A 119 11.17 2.58 -3.78
CA PHE A 119 9.73 2.35 -3.84
C PHE A 119 9.34 0.94 -3.42
N HIS A 120 8.32 0.82 -2.56
CA HIS A 120 7.71 -0.45 -2.19
C HIS A 120 6.18 -0.35 -2.24
N PRO A 121 5.49 -1.23 -2.97
CA PRO A 121 4.04 -1.15 -3.15
C PRO A 121 3.26 -1.32 -1.84
N ILE A 122 3.80 -2.04 -0.85
CA ILE A 122 3.14 -2.18 0.46
C ILE A 122 2.92 -0.83 1.15
N LEU A 123 3.77 0.17 0.94
CA LEU A 123 3.57 1.47 1.59
C LEU A 123 2.27 2.15 1.14
N LEU A 124 1.77 1.85 -0.06
CA LEU A 124 0.50 2.35 -0.56
C LEU A 124 -0.69 1.80 0.24
N SER A 125 -0.53 0.65 0.91
CA SER A 125 -1.57 0.05 1.76
C SER A 125 -1.80 0.80 3.07
N ILE A 126 -0.78 1.49 3.58
CA ILE A 126 -0.79 2.12 4.91
C ILE A 126 -1.97 3.07 5.10
N PRO A 127 -2.21 4.08 4.22
CA PRO A 127 -3.37 4.95 4.38
C PRO A 127 -4.69 4.17 4.36
N PHE A 128 -4.82 3.16 3.48
CA PHE A 128 -6.04 2.37 3.40
C PHE A 128 -6.32 1.59 4.68
N ILE A 129 -5.30 0.98 5.29
CA ILE A 129 -5.45 0.32 6.60
C ILE A 129 -5.84 1.32 7.69
N LEU A 130 -5.23 2.50 7.73
CA LEU A 130 -5.58 3.54 8.72
C LEU A 130 -7.01 4.06 8.53
N TRP A 131 -7.45 4.23 7.29
CA TRP A 131 -8.83 4.59 6.96
C TRP A 131 -9.82 3.47 7.30
N ALA A 132 -9.43 2.20 7.14
CA ALA A 132 -10.25 1.08 7.60
C ALA A 132 -10.40 1.10 9.13
N ILE A 133 -9.33 1.38 9.88
CA ILE A 133 -9.39 1.52 11.34
C ILE A 133 -10.32 2.68 11.73
N ASP A 134 -10.17 3.85 11.10
CA ASP A 134 -11.04 5.01 11.37
C ASP A 134 -12.52 4.71 11.07
N ALA A 135 -12.81 4.08 9.92
CA ALA A 135 -14.16 3.70 9.54
C ALA A 135 -14.77 2.64 10.48
N LEU A 136 -13.97 1.67 10.92
CA LEU A 136 -14.38 0.67 11.90
C LEU A 136 -14.70 1.31 13.25
N ASP A 137 -13.90 2.28 13.67
CA ASP A 137 -14.14 3.02 14.91
C ASP A 137 -15.46 3.80 14.86
N GLU A 138 -15.77 4.45 13.73
CA GLU A 138 -17.06 5.09 13.46
C GLU A 138 -18.22 4.09 13.21
N GLY A 139 -17.92 2.80 13.07
CA GLY A 139 -18.90 1.77 12.77
C GLY A 139 -19.50 1.85 11.36
N ARG A 140 -18.77 2.43 10.39
CA ARG A 140 -19.23 2.65 9.01
C ARG A 140 -18.79 1.50 8.09
N PRO A 141 -19.69 0.57 7.71
CA PRO A 141 -19.31 -0.65 6.97
C PRO A 141 -18.83 -0.38 5.55
N ILE A 142 -19.44 0.57 4.84
CA ILE A 142 -19.12 0.85 3.43
C ILE A 142 -17.70 1.44 3.30
N PRO A 143 -17.32 2.54 4.01
CA PRO A 143 -15.96 3.04 3.99
C PRO A 143 -14.92 2.01 4.45
N PHE A 144 -15.25 1.19 5.46
CA PHE A 144 -14.40 0.10 5.90
C PHE A 144 -14.11 -0.89 4.77
N ALA A 145 -15.15 -1.39 4.10
CA ALA A 145 -15.00 -2.36 3.02
C ALA A 145 -14.22 -1.79 1.83
N PHE A 146 -14.47 -0.53 1.45
CA PHE A 146 -13.70 0.14 0.40
C PHE A 146 -12.22 0.27 0.77
N ALA A 147 -11.92 0.71 1.99
CA ALA A 147 -10.55 0.84 2.46
C ALA A 147 -9.83 -0.52 2.48
N CYS A 148 -10.48 -1.57 3.00
CA CYS A 148 -9.95 -2.94 2.95
C CYS A 148 -9.71 -3.41 1.50
N PHE A 149 -10.66 -3.18 0.59
CA PHE A 149 -10.52 -3.56 -0.81
C PHE A 149 -9.28 -2.93 -1.46
N PHE A 150 -9.08 -1.61 -1.32
CA PHE A 150 -7.90 -0.95 -1.88
C PHE A 150 -6.60 -1.37 -1.19
N ALA A 151 -6.63 -1.68 0.11
CA ALA A 151 -5.48 -2.24 0.82
C ALA A 151 -5.07 -3.60 0.23
N LEU A 152 -6.02 -4.49 -0.07
CA LEU A 152 -5.77 -5.81 -0.67
C LEU A 152 -5.14 -5.72 -2.07
N LEU A 153 -5.45 -4.68 -2.85
CA LEU A 153 -4.84 -4.47 -4.17
C LEU A 153 -3.35 -4.08 -4.07
N CYS A 154 -2.88 -3.62 -2.90
CA CYS A 154 -1.52 -3.12 -2.77
C CYS A 154 -0.48 -4.23 -2.72
N ARG A 155 -0.76 -5.32 -2.01
CA ARG A 155 0.08 -6.51 -1.91
C ARG A 155 -0.72 -7.68 -1.32
N GLU A 156 -0.39 -8.90 -1.67
CA GLU A 156 -1.11 -10.10 -1.22
C GLU A 156 -1.03 -10.33 0.30
N ASP A 157 0.11 -10.06 0.92
CA ASP A 157 0.33 -10.29 2.35
C ASP A 157 -0.41 -9.27 3.24
N VAL A 158 -0.82 -8.12 2.68
CA VAL A 158 -1.74 -7.16 3.34
C VAL A 158 -3.08 -7.83 3.65
N ALA A 159 -3.44 -8.92 2.98
CA ALA A 159 -4.60 -9.73 3.33
C ALA A 159 -4.57 -10.21 4.78
N VAL A 160 -3.39 -10.49 5.33
CA VAL A 160 -3.25 -10.88 6.75
C VAL A 160 -3.63 -9.71 7.67
N SER A 161 -3.20 -8.49 7.35
CA SER A 161 -3.57 -7.29 8.11
C SER A 161 -5.08 -7.02 8.04
N VAL A 162 -5.68 -7.15 6.85
CA VAL A 162 -7.12 -6.99 6.64
C VAL A 162 -7.91 -8.08 7.36
N PHE A 163 -7.44 -9.32 7.33
CA PHE A 163 -8.02 -10.45 8.04
C PHE A 163 -8.07 -10.18 9.55
N CYS A 164 -6.93 -9.81 10.15
CA CYS A 164 -6.84 -9.51 11.58
C CYS A 164 -7.75 -8.34 11.99
N LEU A 165 -7.79 -7.26 11.19
CA LEU A 165 -8.65 -6.12 11.46
C LEU A 165 -10.14 -6.47 11.34
N SER A 166 -10.49 -7.28 10.34
CA SER A 166 -11.87 -7.73 10.10
C SER A 166 -12.32 -8.73 11.17
N LEU A 167 -11.41 -9.58 11.66
CA LEU A 167 -11.66 -10.49 12.76
C LEU A 167 -11.87 -9.72 14.07
N TYR A 168 -11.06 -8.68 14.32
CA TYR A 168 -11.27 -7.75 15.43
C TYR A 168 -12.64 -7.06 15.34
N ALA A 169 -13.04 -6.62 14.14
CA ALA A 169 -14.36 -6.04 13.90
C ALA A 169 -15.50 -7.02 14.25
N LEU A 170 -15.36 -8.28 13.85
CA LEU A 170 -16.37 -9.32 14.08
C LEU A 170 -16.44 -9.75 15.55
N LEU A 171 -15.31 -10.09 16.16
CA LEU A 171 -15.26 -10.72 17.49
C LEU A 171 -15.32 -9.71 18.63
N VAL A 172 -14.60 -8.59 18.50
CA VAL A 172 -14.45 -7.60 19.59
C VAL A 172 -15.47 -6.47 19.42
N ARG A 173 -15.57 -5.89 18.23
CA ARG A 173 -16.53 -4.80 17.96
C ARG A 173 -17.95 -5.30 17.66
N ARG A 174 -18.14 -6.63 17.60
CA ARG A 174 -19.43 -7.31 17.30
C ARG A 174 -20.12 -6.79 16.04
N LYS A 175 -19.34 -6.36 15.07
CA LYS A 175 -19.83 -5.87 13.78
C LYS A 175 -19.88 -7.05 12.80
N VAL A 176 -21.08 -7.62 12.63
CA VAL A 176 -21.29 -8.82 11.78
C VAL A 176 -20.79 -8.64 10.34
N TRP A 177 -20.86 -7.41 9.81
CA TRP A 177 -20.34 -7.08 8.47
C TRP A 177 -18.82 -7.24 8.35
N GLY A 178 -18.07 -7.21 9.46
CA GLY A 178 -16.65 -7.54 9.46
C GLY A 178 -16.37 -8.97 9.01
N GLY A 179 -17.31 -9.90 9.24
CA GLY A 179 -17.21 -11.29 8.78
C GLY A 179 -17.12 -11.43 7.27
N ALA A 180 -17.77 -10.55 6.50
CA ALA A 180 -17.64 -10.55 5.04
C ALA A 180 -16.18 -10.29 4.61
N MET A 181 -15.50 -9.37 5.30
CA MET A 181 -14.11 -9.01 4.97
C MET A 181 -13.08 -10.03 5.47
N VAL A 182 -13.42 -10.82 6.50
CA VAL A 182 -12.67 -12.03 6.85
C VAL A 182 -12.67 -13.01 5.68
N VAL A 183 -13.84 -13.30 5.11
CA VAL A 183 -13.95 -14.24 3.97
C VAL A 183 -13.21 -13.70 2.74
N VAL A 184 -13.42 -12.43 2.40
CA VAL A 184 -12.77 -11.80 1.24
C VAL A 184 -11.25 -11.76 1.37
N SER A 185 -10.70 -11.45 2.55
CA SER A 185 -9.25 -11.45 2.75
C SER A 185 -8.62 -12.84 2.58
N VAL A 186 -9.27 -13.89 3.10
CA VAL A 186 -8.83 -15.29 2.88
C VAL A 186 -8.90 -15.67 1.40
N LEU A 187 -10.02 -15.39 0.74
CA LEU A 187 -10.19 -15.69 -0.69
C LEU A 187 -9.16 -14.93 -1.53
N TRP A 188 -8.93 -13.65 -1.25
CA TRP A 188 -7.92 -12.84 -1.94
C TRP A 188 -6.52 -13.43 -1.78
N PHE A 189 -6.12 -13.78 -0.55
CA PHE A 189 -4.81 -14.37 -0.28
C PHE A 189 -4.62 -15.67 -1.06
N LEU A 190 -5.61 -16.57 -1.07
CA LEU A 190 -5.56 -17.83 -1.81
C LEU A 190 -5.51 -17.62 -3.33
N LEU A 191 -6.29 -16.66 -3.85
CA LEU A 191 -6.30 -16.33 -5.28
C LEU A 191 -4.97 -15.70 -5.71
N ALA A 192 -4.46 -14.74 -4.93
CA ALA A 192 -3.21 -14.06 -5.19
C ALA A 192 -2.02 -15.03 -5.19
N THR A 193 -1.93 -15.90 -4.17
CA THR A 193 -0.86 -16.91 -4.08
C THR A 193 -0.92 -17.94 -5.22
N LYS A 194 -2.11 -18.38 -5.63
CA LYS A 194 -2.28 -19.23 -6.82
C LYS A 194 -1.87 -18.50 -8.11
N ALA A 195 -2.25 -17.24 -8.26
CA ALA A 195 -1.87 -16.42 -9.41
C ALA A 195 -0.34 -16.22 -9.47
N MET A 196 0.30 -15.97 -8.32
CA MET A 196 1.75 -15.87 -8.20
C MET A 196 2.45 -17.17 -8.62
N ALA A 197 1.96 -18.32 -8.15
CA ALA A 197 2.51 -19.63 -8.53
C ALA A 197 2.47 -19.82 -10.04
N PHE A 198 1.29 -19.63 -10.65
CA PHE A 198 1.11 -19.72 -12.10
C PHE A 198 2.04 -18.77 -12.88
N LEU A 199 2.15 -17.51 -12.43
CA LEU A 199 2.99 -16.50 -13.07
C LEU A 199 4.50 -16.71 -12.87
N SER A 200 4.89 -17.49 -11.85
CA SER A 200 6.29 -17.86 -11.61
C SER A 200 6.80 -18.94 -12.58
N GLY A 201 5.90 -19.53 -13.39
CA GLY A 201 6.24 -20.65 -14.28
C GLY A 201 6.46 -21.98 -13.54
N LYS A 202 5.93 -22.09 -12.31
CA LYS A 202 5.94 -23.31 -11.49
C LYS A 202 4.54 -23.89 -11.34
#